data_AF-A0A0E0EXB4-F1
#
_entry.id   AF-A0A0E0EXB4-F1
#
_cell.length_a   1.000
_cell.length_b   1.000
_cell.length_c   1.000
_cell.angle_alpha   90.00
_cell.angle_beta   90.00
_cell.angle_gamma   90.00
#
_symmetry.space_group_name_H-M   'P 1'
#
loop_
_entity.id
_entity.type
_entity.pdbx_description
1 polymer ?
#
loop_
_entity_poly.entity_id
_entity_poly.type
_entity_poly.pdbx_seq_one_letter_code
_entity_poly.pdbx_strand_id
1 'polypeptide(L)' 'MAALSLAATAASLVAVGLGGAALLVWWVLTFHPANARLWMVPAGLVLLGTPILAWLSLCLYAGPCAAVRDAPVRV' A
#
# COMPACT_ATOMS: atom_id res chain seq x y z
N MET A 1 -20.17 9.55 9.06
CA MET A 1 -18.87 9.40 9.75
C MET A 1 -18.05 8.22 9.24
N ALA A 2 -18.60 7.00 9.14
CA ALA A 2 -17.84 5.81 8.68
C ALA A 2 -17.16 5.94 7.30
N ALA A 3 -17.81 6.58 6.31
CA ALA A 3 -17.22 6.79 4.99
C ALA A 3 -16.02 7.76 4.99
N LEU A 4 -16.04 8.76 5.87
CA LEU A 4 -14.92 9.70 6.04
C LEU A 4 -13.72 8.98 6.67
N SER A 5 -13.98 8.07 7.61
CA SER A 5 -12.97 7.24 8.25
C SER A 5 -12.29 6.31 7.24
N LEU A 6 -13.06 5.64 6.37
CA LEU A 6 -12.51 4.72 5.38
C LEU A 6 -11.63 5.43 4.34
N ALA A 7 -12.08 6.60 3.86
CA ALA A 7 -11.31 7.43 2.94
C ALA A 7 -10.01 7.94 3.58
N ALA A 8 -10.04 8.34 4.86
CA ALA A 8 -8.86 8.76 5.59
C ALA A 8 -7.84 7.63 5.79
N THR A 9 -8.30 6.42 6.09
CA THR A 9 -7.42 5.24 6.21
C THR A 9 -6.80 4.89 4.86
N ALA A 10 -7.57 4.92 3.78
CA ALA A 10 -7.05 4.68 2.42
C ALA A 10 -6.01 5.72 2.02
N ALA A 11 -6.30 7.02 2.25
CA ALA A 11 -5.35 8.09 1.97
C ALA A 11 -4.06 7.95 2.77
N SER A 12 -4.15 7.50 4.02
CA SER A 12 -3.00 7.25 4.89
C SER A 12 -2.15 6.08 4.38
N LEU A 13 -2.76 4.96 3.96
CA LEU A 13 -2.04 3.84 3.36
C LEU A 13 -1.32 4.24 2.07
N VAL A 14 -1.95 5.07 1.22
CA VAL A 14 -1.34 5.59 -0.01
C VAL A 14 -0.18 6.53 0.32
N ALA A 15 -0.34 7.45 1.28
CA ALA A 15 0.72 8.36 1.69
C ALA A 15 1.93 7.61 2.28
N VAL A 16 1.69 6.60 3.11
CA VAL A 16 2.74 5.75 3.68
C VAL A 16 3.43 4.92 2.60
N GLY A 17 2.68 4.34 1.65
CA GLY A 17 3.26 3.59 0.52
C GLY A 17 4.13 4.47 -0.39
N LEU A 18 3.64 5.65 -0.78
CA LEU A 18 4.39 6.62 -1.57
C LEU A 18 5.63 7.12 -0.82
N GLY A 19 5.51 7.38 0.48
CA GLY A 19 6.64 7.76 1.33
C GLY A 19 7.71 6.67 1.41
N GLY A 20 7.30 5.40 1.58
CA GLY A 20 8.21 4.25 1.58
C GLY A 20 8.93 4.04 0.24
N ALA A 21 8.20 4.14 -0.88
CA ALA A 21 8.77 4.06 -2.23
C ALA A 21 9.76 5.21 -2.50
N ALA A 22 9.40 6.44 -2.16
CA ALA A 22 10.27 7.60 -2.32
C ALA A 22 11.55 7.47 -1.47
N LEU A 23 11.44 6.99 -0.23
CA LEU A 23 12.60 6.72 0.63
C LEU A 23 13.54 5.64 0.05
N LEU A 24 12.98 4.57 -0.53
CA LEU A 24 13.74 3.52 -1.22
C LEU A 24 14.47 4.06 -2.46
N VAL A 25 13.76 4.80 -3.32
CA VAL A 25 14.33 5.42 -4.52
C VAL A 25 15.44 6.40 -4.13
N TRP A 26 15.18 7.25 -3.14
CA TRP A 26 16.17 8.19 -2.62
C TRP A 26 17.41 7.46 -2.09
N TRP A 27 17.23 6.36 -1.36
CA TRP A 27 18.34 5.56 -0.87
C TRP A 27 19.16 4.94 -2.00
N VAL A 28 18.52 4.37 -3.02
CA VAL A 28 19.21 3.77 -4.19
C VAL A 28 20.02 4.83 -4.94
N LEU A 29 19.47 6.03 -5.13
CA LEU A 29 20.14 7.10 -5.87
C LEU A 29 21.29 7.73 -5.09
N THR A 30 21.16 7.89 -3.76
CA THR A 30 22.13 8.66 -2.96
C THR A 30 23.16 7.80 -2.23
N PHE A 31 22.79 6.59 -1.79
CA PHE A 31 23.59 5.83 -0.82
C PHE A 31 24.04 4.43 -1.28
N HIS A 32 23.50 3.91 -2.40
CA HIS A 32 23.96 2.65 -3.00
C HIS A 32 25.47 2.60 -3.30
N PRO A 33 26.17 3.66 -3.75
CA PRO A 33 27.60 3.57 -4.03
C PRO A 33 28.49 3.53 -2.78
N ALA A 34 27.98 3.92 -1.61
CA ALA A 34 28.76 4.00 -0.37
C ALA A 34 28.49 2.85 0.62
N ASN A 35 27.52 1.95 0.35
CA ASN A 35 27.00 0.96 1.32
C ASN A 35 26.65 1.55 2.70
N ALA A 36 26.47 2.86 2.77
CA ALA A 36 26.13 3.56 3.99
C ALA A 36 24.61 3.50 4.15
N ARG A 37 24.13 3.38 5.40
CA ARG A 37 22.70 3.48 5.72
C ARG A 37 21.81 2.34 5.19
N LEU A 38 22.32 1.10 5.17
CA LEU A 38 21.55 -0.10 4.80
C LEU A 38 20.21 -0.24 5.55
N TRP A 39 20.06 0.35 6.74
CA TRP A 39 18.85 0.34 7.58
C TRP A 39 17.66 1.10 6.97
N MET A 40 17.87 1.96 5.97
CA MET A 40 16.77 2.62 5.24
C MET A 40 16.07 1.69 4.25
N VAL A 41 16.76 0.67 3.72
CA VAL A 41 16.17 -0.35 2.85
C VAL A 41 15.08 -1.16 3.57
N PRO A 42 15.33 -1.81 4.72
CA PRO A 42 14.30 -2.53 5.45
C PRO A 42 13.20 -1.58 5.95
N ALA A 43 13.52 -0.35 6.36
CA ALA A 43 12.51 0.62 6.75
C ALA A 43 11.56 0.98 5.59
N GLY A 44 12.09 1.25 4.40
CA GLY A 44 11.28 1.54 3.21
C GLY A 44 10.49 0.33 2.72
N LEU A 45 11.07 -0.88 2.79
CA LEU A 45 10.37 -2.13 2.47
C LEU A 45 9.24 -2.43 3.46
N VAL A 46 9.42 -2.15 4.75
CA VAL A 46 8.36 -2.29 5.76
C VAL A 46 7.26 -1.27 5.54
N LEU A 47 7.61 0.00 5.26
CA LEU A 47 6.64 1.05 4.95
C LEU A 47 5.85 0.77 3.67
N LEU A 48 6.48 0.20 2.65
CA LEU A 48 5.83 -0.13 1.38
C LEU A 48 5.06 -1.46 1.47
N GLY A 49 5.60 -2.44 2.17
CA GLY A 49 5.01 -3.77 2.34
C GLY A 49 3.71 -3.73 3.15
N THR A 50 3.64 -2.92 4.20
CA THR A 50 2.45 -2.79 5.05
C THR A 50 1.18 -2.39 4.28
N PRO A 51 1.17 -1.32 3.46
CA PRO A 51 0.00 -0.96 2.66
C PRO A 51 -0.28 -1.96 1.53
N ILE A 52 0.74 -2.62 0.96
CA ILE A 52 0.53 -3.69 -0.04
C ILE A 52 -0.17 -4.89 0.61
N LEU A 53 0.31 -5.37 1.77
CA LEU A 53 -0.31 -6.48 2.48
C LEU A 53 -1.72 -6.14 2.96
N ALA A 54 -1.93 -4.92 3.46
CA ALA A 54 -3.26 -4.43 3.82
C ALA A 54 -4.20 -4.46 2.61
N TRP A 55 -3.74 -3.97 1.45
CA TRP A 55 -4.51 -4.01 0.20
C TRP A 55 -4.82 -5.43 -0.25
N LEU A 56 -3.83 -6.33 -0.26
CA LEU A 56 -4.05 -7.74 -0.63
C LEU A 56 -5.02 -8.42 0.33
N SER A 57 -4.89 -8.17 1.64
CA SER A 57 -5.80 -8.70 2.65
C SER A 57 -7.23 -8.20 2.42
N LEU A 58 -7.41 -6.91 2.13
CA LEU A 58 -8.70 -6.31 1.78
C LEU A 58 -9.28 -6.91 0.50
N CYS A 59 -8.49 -7.06 -0.57
CA CYS A 59 -8.95 -7.67 -1.81
C CYS A 59 -9.35 -9.14 -1.65
N LEU A 60 -8.54 -9.91 -0.90
CA LEU A 60 -8.81 -11.32 -0.61
C LEU A 60 -10.05 -11.48 0.29
N TYR A 61 -10.22 -10.60 1.29
CA TYR A 61 -11.38 -10.59 2.18
C TYR A 61 -12.65 -10.10 1.48
N ALA A 62 -12.55 -9.08 0.62
CA ALA A 62 -13.68 -8.56 -0.15
C ALA A 62 -14.13 -9.55 -1.25
N GLY A 63 -13.20 -10.36 -1.78
CA GLY A 63 -13.46 -11.42 -2.74
C GLY A 63 -14.04 -10.96 -4.09
N PRO A 64 -13.97 -11.79 -5.15
CA PRO A 64 -14.69 -11.55 -6.42
C PRO A 64 -16.22 -11.48 -6.26
N CYS A 65 -16.75 -11.82 -5.07
CA CYS A 65 -18.18 -11.89 -4.79
C CYS A 65 -18.87 -10.52 -4.67
N ALA A 66 -18.13 -9.41 -4.60
CA ALA A 66 -18.74 -8.09 -4.82
C ALA A 66 -19.15 -7.94 -6.30
N ALA A 67 -18.32 -8.42 -7.25
CA ALA A 67 -18.59 -8.30 -8.68
C ALA A 67 -19.73 -9.22 -9.18
N VAL A 68 -20.01 -10.33 -8.51
CA VAL A 68 -21.15 -11.22 -8.85
C VAL A 68 -22.50 -10.69 -8.35
N ARG A 69 -22.49 -9.78 -7.35
CA ARG A 69 -23.72 -9.17 -6.79
C ARG A 69 -24.29 -8.07 -7.66
N ASP A 70 -23.46 -7.44 -8.50
CA ASP A 70 -23.87 -6.36 -9.43
C ASP A 70 -24.12 -6.87 -10.86
N ALA A 71 -24.06 -8.19 -11.09
CA ALA A 71 -24.53 -8.75 -12.35
C ALA A 71 -26.06 -8.52 -12.42
N PRO A 72 -26.57 -7.70 -13.36
CA PRO A 72 -28.01 -7.53 -13.48
C PRO A 72 -28.60 -8.89 -13.84
N VAL A 73 -29.42 -9.44 -12.94
CA VAL A 73 -30.30 -10.57 -13.25
C VAL A 73 -31.24 -10.09 -14.35
N ARG A 74 -30.86 -10.39 -15.60
CA ARG A 74 -31.69 -10.16 -16.78
C ARG A 74 -32.65 -11.35 -16.88
N VAL A 75 -33.74 -11.26 -16.12
CA VAL A 75 -34.95 -12.10 -16.30
C VAL A 75 -35.87 -11.38 -17.26
#